data_AF-A0A7S3U102-F1
#
_entry.id   AF-A0A7S3U102-F1
#
_cell.length_a   1.000
_cell.length_b   1.000
_cell.length_c   1.000
_cell.angle_alpha   90.00
_cell.angle_beta   90.00
_cell.angle_gamma   90.00
#
_symmetry.space_group_name_H-M   'P 1'
#
loop_
_entity.id
_entity.type
_entity.pdbx_description
1 polymer ?
#
loop_
_entity_poly.entity_id
_entity_poly.type
_entity_poly.pdbx_seq_one_letter_code
_entity_poly.pdbx_strand_id
1 'polypeptide(L)'
;RFGSSGAASVSLLPPVPVAVFRFKGTVSTMAANLVVPSDITVLEEKFNCGKRKLSFMESLGLMGMAPMIHIHYSKLDRADMRAILSKAYDPDDSSAEVEILRTRQTAVSRTAVSHNFLWFGGWAFAVPCYWSFRKYDWKARAMAVPFLFYAGTFAGRVVGDIVSGKNSEFARDTFLGSLPAKIYYAPKKDD
;
A
#
# COMPACT_ATOMS: atom_id res chain seq x y z
N ARG A 1 -6.17 45.43 -68.90
CA ARG A 1 -6.15 46.48 -67.85
C ARG A 1 -6.06 45.77 -66.51
N PHE A 2 -5.08 46.14 -65.70
CA PHE A 2 -4.92 45.93 -64.24
C PHE A 2 -6.23 45.59 -63.50
N GLY A 3 -6.34 44.70 -62.51
CA GLY A 3 -5.40 44.16 -61.54
C GLY A 3 -6.14 43.96 -60.19
N SER A 4 -5.56 43.19 -59.27
CA SER A 4 -5.93 42.91 -57.86
C SER A 4 -7.04 41.86 -57.62
N SER A 5 -6.75 40.66 -57.09
CA SER A 5 -6.22 40.26 -55.76
C SER A 5 -7.13 40.60 -54.58
N GLY A 6 -7.69 39.54 -53.98
CA GLY A 6 -8.43 39.59 -52.71
C GLY A 6 -8.48 38.20 -52.07
N ALA A 7 -7.30 37.62 -51.82
CA ALA A 7 -7.17 36.43 -51.00
C ALA A 7 -7.52 36.80 -49.55
N ALA A 8 -8.54 36.14 -48.99
CA ALA A 8 -8.93 36.31 -47.60
C ALA A 8 -7.77 35.89 -46.70
N SER A 9 -7.21 36.87 -46.00
CA SER A 9 -6.14 36.74 -45.04
C SER A 9 -6.65 36.00 -43.80
N VAL A 10 -6.01 34.86 -43.52
CA VAL A 10 -6.05 34.18 -42.23
C VAL A 10 -5.49 35.13 -41.19
N SER A 11 -6.34 35.64 -40.30
CA SER A 11 -5.95 36.49 -39.18
C SER A 11 -5.09 35.67 -38.20
N LEU A 12 -3.78 35.92 -38.25
CA LEU A 12 -2.81 35.54 -37.23
C LEU A 12 -3.24 36.13 -35.88
N LEU A 13 -3.54 35.24 -34.92
CA LEU A 13 -3.59 35.59 -33.50
C LEU A 13 -2.20 36.12 -33.07
N PRO A 14 -2.14 37.18 -32.24
CA PRO A 14 -0.86 37.66 -31.72
C PRO A 14 -0.23 36.62 -30.77
N PRO A 15 1.10 36.50 -30.72
CA PRO A 15 1.76 35.62 -29.75
C PRO A 15 1.56 36.19 -28.34
N VAL A 16 1.00 35.38 -27.44
CA VAL A 16 0.94 35.67 -26.01
C VAL A 16 2.37 35.70 -25.49
N PRO A 17 2.84 36.78 -24.84
CA PRO A 17 4.15 36.80 -24.22
C PRO A 17 4.14 35.88 -22.99
N VAL A 18 4.68 34.68 -23.14
CA VAL A 18 4.99 33.81 -22.00
C VAL A 18 6.21 34.43 -21.31
N ALA A 19 5.97 35.21 -20.26
CA ALA A 19 7.02 35.71 -19.39
C ALA A 19 7.67 34.51 -18.67
N VAL A 20 8.79 34.04 -19.22
CA VAL A 20 9.67 33.09 -18.54
C VAL A 20 10.36 33.82 -17.40
N PHE A 21 9.72 33.84 -16.24
CA PHE A 21 10.35 34.24 -14.98
C PHE A 21 11.39 33.17 -14.62
N ARG A 22 12.62 33.36 -15.10
CA ARG A 22 13.79 32.61 -14.66
C ARG A 22 14.16 33.07 -13.26
N PHE A 23 13.48 32.52 -12.25
CA PHE A 23 13.87 32.69 -10.86
C PHE A 23 15.15 31.88 -10.63
N LYS A 24 16.31 32.52 -10.78
CA LYS A 24 17.59 31.99 -10.30
C LYS A 24 17.67 32.27 -8.80
N GLY A 25 16.77 31.62 -8.06
CA GLY A 25 16.80 31.57 -6.60
C GLY A 25 17.67 30.40 -6.18
N THR A 26 18.89 30.69 -5.73
CA THR A 26 19.69 29.77 -4.93
C THR A 26 18.99 29.55 -3.58
N VAL A 27 18.00 28.66 -3.56
CA VAL A 27 17.42 28.13 -2.32
C VAL A 27 18.36 27.04 -1.82
N SER A 28 19.44 27.46 -1.18
CA SER A 28 20.27 26.56 -0.40
C SER A 28 19.55 26.23 0.90
N THR A 29 19.32 24.92 1.09
CA THR A 29 19.26 24.22 2.38
C THR A 29 18.13 24.59 3.34
N MET A 30 16.94 24.08 3.03
CA MET A 30 16.28 23.03 3.82
C MET A 30 15.62 22.09 2.81
N ALA A 31 16.30 21.00 2.43
CA ALA A 31 15.70 19.98 1.57
C ALA A 31 14.58 19.28 2.37
N ALA A 32 13.38 19.87 2.37
CA ALA A 32 12.19 19.15 2.72
C ALA A 32 12.12 17.98 1.74
N ASN A 33 12.39 16.77 2.21
CA ASN A 33 12.32 15.58 1.36
C ASN A 33 10.87 15.49 0.83
N LEU A 34 10.68 15.90 -0.43
CA LEU A 34 9.36 15.91 -1.06
C LEU A 34 8.88 14.47 -1.16
N VAL A 35 7.74 14.19 -0.53
CA VAL A 35 7.12 12.87 -0.58
C VAL A 35 6.18 12.83 -1.77
N VAL A 36 6.46 11.92 -2.71
CA VAL A 36 5.74 11.78 -3.97
C VAL A 36 5.11 10.37 -4.01
N PRO A 37 3.93 10.19 -4.62
CA PRO A 37 3.40 8.86 -4.87
C PRO A 37 4.39 8.02 -5.70
N SER A 38 4.49 6.74 -5.36
CA SER A 38 5.26 5.78 -6.17
C SER A 38 4.63 5.59 -7.56
N ASP A 39 5.42 5.23 -8.56
CA ASP A 39 4.93 4.99 -9.93
C ASP A 39 3.78 3.99 -9.98
N ILE A 40 3.85 2.97 -9.14
CA ILE A 40 2.79 1.96 -9.02
C ILE A 40 1.52 2.56 -8.41
N THR A 41 1.60 3.48 -7.44
CA THR A 41 0.43 4.21 -6.95
C THR A 41 -0.17 5.11 -8.03
N VAL A 42 0.65 5.72 -8.90
CA VAL A 42 0.16 6.47 -10.05
C VAL A 42 -0.56 5.56 -11.05
N LEU A 43 -0.02 4.37 -11.33
CA LEU A 43 -0.68 3.37 -12.17
C LEU A 43 -2.01 2.91 -11.56
N GLU A 44 -2.03 2.64 -10.25
CA GLU A 44 -3.25 2.26 -9.53
C GLU A 44 -4.36 3.31 -9.68
N GLU A 45 -4.04 4.61 -9.66
CA GLU A 45 -5.04 5.67 -9.85
C GLU A 45 -5.50 5.79 -11.32
N LYS A 46 -4.61 5.53 -12.29
CA LYS A 46 -4.94 5.60 -13.73
C LYS A 46 -5.92 4.52 -14.16
N PHE A 47 -5.72 3.29 -13.69
CA PHE A 47 -6.54 2.12 -14.04
C PHE A 47 -7.68 1.86 -13.05
N ASN A 48 -7.96 2.80 -12.15
CA ASN A 48 -9.01 2.66 -11.16
C ASN A 48 -10.41 2.84 -11.78
N CYS A 49 -11.23 1.80 -11.74
CA CYS A 49 -12.61 1.82 -12.25
C CYS A 49 -13.65 2.10 -11.15
N GLY A 50 -13.23 2.23 -9.88
CA GLY A 50 -14.14 2.53 -8.77
C GLY A 50 -13.67 2.04 -7.42
N LYS A 51 -14.60 1.85 -6.47
CA LYS A 51 -14.28 1.38 -5.12
C LYS A 51 -14.75 -0.06 -4.90
N ARG A 52 -13.82 -0.92 -4.48
CA ARG A 52 -14.06 -2.29 -4.01
C ARG A 52 -14.41 -2.30 -2.52
N LYS A 53 -15.38 -3.13 -2.14
CA LYS A 53 -15.67 -3.43 -0.73
C LYS A 53 -14.60 -4.37 -0.17
N LEU A 54 -14.06 -4.02 0.99
CA LEU A 54 -13.13 -4.86 1.74
C LEU A 54 -13.86 -6.08 2.29
N SER A 55 -13.24 -7.25 2.19
CA SER A 55 -13.74 -8.44 2.87
C SER A 55 -13.67 -8.27 4.39
N PHE A 56 -14.55 -8.95 5.12
CA PHE A 56 -14.55 -8.92 6.59
C PHE A 56 -13.17 -9.31 7.16
N MET A 57 -12.54 -10.35 6.61
CA MET A 57 -11.21 -10.79 7.05
C MET A 57 -10.11 -9.78 6.71
N GLU A 58 -10.18 -9.12 5.56
CA GLU A 58 -9.24 -8.04 5.21
C GLU A 58 -9.39 -6.86 6.17
N SER A 59 -10.63 -6.47 6.48
CA SER A 59 -10.91 -5.36 7.39
C SER A 59 -10.50 -5.69 8.84
N LEU A 60 -10.76 -6.91 9.31
CA LEU A 60 -10.35 -7.38 10.63
C LEU A 60 -8.82 -7.42 10.75
N GLY A 61 -8.15 -7.89 9.69
CA GLY A 61 -6.70 -8.00 9.62
C GLY A 61 -6.03 -6.64 9.72
N LEU A 62 -6.48 -5.70 8.88
CA LEU A 62 -6.03 -4.31 8.93
C LEU A 62 -6.33 -3.66 10.29
N MET A 63 -7.45 -3.99 10.94
CA MET A 63 -7.76 -3.48 12.26
C MET A 63 -6.75 -3.93 13.32
N GLY A 64 -6.31 -5.18 13.24
CA GLY A 64 -5.29 -5.77 14.11
C GLY A 64 -3.85 -5.38 13.79
N MET A 65 -3.61 -4.60 12.72
CA MET A 65 -2.30 -4.03 12.41
C MET A 65 -2.14 -2.68 13.12
N ALA A 66 -1.05 -2.53 13.87
CA ALA A 66 -0.69 -1.26 14.48
C ALA A 66 -0.24 -0.28 13.37
N PRO A 67 -0.62 1.01 13.46
CA PRO A 67 -0.13 2.02 12.51
C PRO A 67 1.39 2.15 12.64
N MET A 68 2.10 2.07 11.53
CA MET A 68 3.56 2.12 11.54
C MET A 68 4.04 3.57 11.55
N ILE A 69 4.91 3.92 12.51
CA ILE A 69 5.54 5.25 12.55
C ILE A 69 6.70 5.25 11.55
N HIS A 70 6.56 5.99 10.45
CA HIS A 70 7.56 6.03 9.38
C HIS A 70 8.55 7.18 9.58
N ILE A 71 9.84 6.84 9.75
CA ILE A 71 10.96 7.79 9.56
C ILE A 71 11.41 7.77 8.09
N HIS A 72 11.37 6.58 7.47
CA HIS A 72 11.55 6.38 6.03
C HIS A 72 10.36 5.60 5.46
N TYR A 73 9.84 6.06 4.32
CA TYR A 73 8.78 5.38 3.57
C TYR A 73 9.34 4.20 2.77
N SER A 74 9.78 3.16 3.46
CA SER A 74 10.27 1.92 2.85
C SER A 74 9.24 0.79 2.84
N LYS A 75 8.14 0.94 3.58
CA LYS A 75 7.11 -0.09 3.76
C LYS A 75 5.71 0.52 3.68
N LEU A 76 4.74 -0.33 3.33
CA LEU A 76 3.33 0.03 3.33
C LEU A 76 2.78 0.16 4.74
N ASP A 77 2.06 1.25 5.01
CA ASP A 77 1.26 1.42 6.22
C ASP A 77 -0.12 0.76 6.09
N ARG A 78 -0.81 0.57 7.22
CA ARG A 78 -2.22 0.14 7.27
C ARG A 78 -3.13 1.03 6.41
N ALA A 79 -2.96 2.35 6.45
CA ALA A 79 -3.78 3.27 5.67
C ALA A 79 -3.55 3.08 4.17
N ASP A 80 -2.30 2.90 3.76
CA ASP A 80 -1.93 2.68 2.36
C ASP A 80 -2.41 1.30 1.87
N MET A 81 -2.30 0.25 2.68
CA MET A 81 -2.88 -1.08 2.36
C MET A 81 -4.40 -0.99 2.18
N ARG A 82 -5.09 -0.25 3.05
CA ARG A 82 -6.54 -0.04 2.92
C ARG A 82 -6.89 0.70 1.63
N ALA A 83 -6.09 1.70 1.24
CA ALA A 83 -6.29 2.42 -0.02
C ALA A 83 -6.15 1.47 -1.23
N ILE A 84 -5.10 0.66 -1.28
CA ILE A 84 -4.85 -0.33 -2.34
C ILE A 84 -6.00 -1.34 -2.43
N LEU A 85 -6.41 -1.91 -1.30
CA LEU A 85 -7.47 -2.92 -1.28
C LEU A 85 -8.85 -2.35 -1.65
N SER A 86 -9.07 -1.06 -1.41
CA SER A 86 -10.33 -0.39 -1.74
C SER A 86 -10.49 -0.03 -3.22
N LYS A 87 -9.47 -0.20 -4.06
CA LYS A 87 -9.55 0.07 -5.51
C LYS A 87 -10.18 -1.10 -6.26
N ALA A 88 -11.00 -0.78 -7.27
CA ALA A 88 -11.59 -1.76 -8.18
C ALA A 88 -10.95 -1.61 -9.56
N TYR A 89 -10.58 -2.74 -10.16
CA TYR A 89 -10.05 -2.83 -11.53
C TYR A 89 -11.07 -3.55 -12.41
N ASP A 90 -11.19 -3.13 -13.67
CA ASP A 90 -12.04 -3.79 -14.67
C ASP A 90 -11.62 -5.26 -14.80
N PRO A 91 -12.51 -6.27 -14.65
CA PRO A 91 -12.17 -7.68 -14.81
C PRO A 91 -11.85 -8.10 -16.25
N ASP A 92 -12.37 -7.40 -17.25
CA ASP A 92 -12.25 -7.77 -18.66
C ASP A 92 -10.96 -7.23 -19.29
N ASP A 93 -10.31 -6.26 -18.64
CA ASP A 93 -9.00 -5.76 -19.07
C ASP A 93 -7.90 -6.81 -18.76
N SER A 94 -7.16 -7.19 -19.80
CA SER A 94 -6.04 -8.15 -19.78
C SER A 94 -4.69 -7.48 -20.04
N SER A 95 -4.63 -6.15 -19.95
CA SER A 95 -3.38 -5.39 -20.01
C SER A 95 -2.41 -5.82 -18.90
N ALA A 96 -1.11 -5.83 -19.23
CA ALA A 96 -0.07 -6.26 -18.32
C ALA A 96 -0.01 -5.37 -17.06
N GLU A 97 -0.38 -4.10 -17.18
CA GLU A 97 -0.45 -3.16 -16.05
C GLU A 97 -1.53 -3.60 -15.06
N VAL A 98 -2.73 -3.93 -15.51
CA VAL A 98 -3.84 -4.35 -14.64
C VAL A 98 -3.53 -5.68 -13.96
N GLU A 99 -2.86 -6.61 -14.64
CA GLU A 99 -2.42 -7.87 -14.04
C GLU A 99 -1.45 -7.64 -12.85
N ILE A 100 -0.49 -6.71 -13.00
CA ILE A 100 0.43 -6.33 -11.92
C ILE A 100 -0.33 -5.74 -10.74
N LEU A 101 -1.31 -4.87 -11.00
CA LEU A 101 -2.12 -4.24 -9.96
C LEU A 101 -3.01 -5.24 -9.20
N ARG A 102 -3.63 -6.19 -9.90
CA ARG A 102 -4.40 -7.29 -9.29
C ARG A 102 -3.52 -8.21 -8.46
N THR A 103 -2.31 -8.52 -8.95
CA THR A 103 -1.33 -9.33 -8.23
C THR A 103 -0.92 -8.65 -6.94
N ARG A 104 -0.61 -7.35 -6.99
CA ARG A 104 -0.33 -6.52 -5.81
C ARG A 104 -1.51 -6.53 -4.83
N GLN A 105 -2.73 -6.33 -5.31
CA GLN A 105 -3.94 -6.34 -4.46
C GLN A 105 -4.13 -7.69 -3.76
N THR A 106 -3.85 -8.79 -4.46
CA THR A 106 -3.94 -10.16 -3.93
C THR A 106 -2.88 -10.42 -2.85
N ALA A 107 -1.64 -10.00 -3.07
CA ALA A 107 -0.55 -10.12 -2.09
C ALA A 107 -0.82 -9.30 -0.82
N VAL A 108 -1.34 -8.07 -0.97
CA VAL A 108 -1.75 -7.21 0.18
C VAL A 108 -2.95 -7.84 0.90
N SER A 109 -3.92 -8.38 0.17
CA SER A 109 -5.10 -9.05 0.74
C SER A 109 -4.70 -10.25 1.60
N ARG A 110 -3.85 -11.14 1.07
CA ARG A 110 -3.34 -12.30 1.81
C ARG A 110 -2.54 -11.90 3.04
N THR A 111 -1.78 -10.80 2.97
CA THR A 111 -1.05 -10.27 4.13
C THR A 111 -1.99 -9.73 5.21
N ALA A 112 -3.05 -9.01 4.83
CA ALA A 112 -4.07 -8.58 5.78
C ALA A 112 -4.81 -9.78 6.40
N VAL A 113 -5.20 -10.76 5.58
CA VAL A 113 -5.90 -11.97 6.04
C VAL A 113 -5.02 -12.81 6.97
N SER A 114 -3.74 -13.01 6.62
CA SER A 114 -2.81 -13.81 7.43
C SER A 114 -2.54 -13.18 8.80
N HIS A 115 -2.58 -11.85 8.90
CA HIS A 115 -2.40 -11.13 10.15
C HIS A 115 -3.48 -11.44 11.19
N ASN A 116 -4.69 -11.83 10.79
CA ASN A 116 -5.71 -12.27 11.73
C ASN A 116 -5.28 -13.51 12.52
N PHE A 117 -4.58 -14.43 11.86
CA PHE A 117 -4.16 -15.70 12.48
C PHE A 117 -3.09 -15.50 13.54
N LEU A 118 -2.35 -14.39 13.51
CA LEU A 118 -1.47 -13.99 14.61
C LEU A 118 -2.26 -13.83 15.91
N TRP A 119 -3.35 -13.05 15.87
CA TRP A 119 -4.20 -12.82 17.03
C TRP A 119 -4.99 -14.07 17.42
N PHE A 120 -5.56 -14.79 16.42
CA PHE A 120 -6.26 -16.04 16.68
C PHE A 120 -5.36 -17.09 17.31
N GLY A 121 -4.12 -17.25 16.84
CA GLY A 121 -3.15 -18.18 17.44
C GLY A 121 -2.81 -17.82 18.88
N GLY A 122 -2.58 -16.53 19.16
CA GLY A 122 -2.33 -16.06 20.52
C GLY A 122 -3.49 -16.38 21.47
N TRP A 123 -4.72 -16.05 21.06
CA TRP A 123 -5.92 -16.35 21.86
C TRP A 123 -6.20 -17.85 21.97
N ALA A 124 -5.95 -18.62 20.91
CA ALA A 124 -6.15 -20.07 20.91
C ALA A 124 -5.27 -20.78 21.94
N PHE A 125 -4.12 -20.24 22.30
CA PHE A 125 -3.27 -20.76 23.37
C PHE A 125 -3.58 -20.11 24.73
N ALA A 126 -3.88 -18.82 24.76
CA ALA A 126 -4.14 -18.09 26.00
C ALA A 126 -5.47 -18.45 26.67
N VAL A 127 -6.56 -18.63 25.91
CA VAL A 127 -7.90 -18.96 26.44
C VAL A 127 -7.92 -20.33 27.14
N PRO A 128 -7.48 -21.43 26.53
CA PRO A 128 -7.47 -22.73 27.22
C PRO A 128 -6.49 -22.75 28.38
N CYS A 129 -5.37 -22.02 28.29
CA CYS A 129 -4.47 -21.81 29.41
C CYS A 129 -5.19 -21.12 30.58
N TYR A 130 -5.87 -20.00 30.31
CA TYR A 130 -6.62 -19.26 31.32
C TYR A 130 -7.72 -20.11 31.95
N TRP A 131 -8.45 -20.87 31.14
CA TRP A 131 -9.47 -21.80 31.61
C TRP A 131 -8.90 -22.92 32.48
N SER A 132 -7.76 -23.49 32.07
CA SER A 132 -7.08 -24.56 32.81
C SER A 132 -6.60 -24.09 34.19
N PHE A 133 -6.11 -22.85 34.28
CA PHE A 133 -5.64 -22.27 35.54
C PHE A 133 -6.75 -21.65 36.41
N ARG A 134 -8.04 -21.82 36.08
CA ARG A 134 -9.16 -21.23 36.84
C ARG A 134 -9.22 -21.58 38.33
N LYS A 135 -8.58 -22.68 38.76
CA LYS A 135 -8.50 -23.12 40.17
C LYS A 135 -7.19 -22.75 40.86
N TYR A 136 -6.21 -22.19 40.13
CA TYR A 136 -4.89 -21.81 40.64
C TYR A 136 -4.83 -20.33 41.00
N ASP A 137 -3.85 -19.96 41.83
CA ASP A 137 -3.55 -18.58 42.22
C ASP A 137 -3.32 -17.66 41.03
N TRP A 138 -3.69 -16.39 41.20
CA TRP A 138 -3.57 -15.36 40.16
C TRP A 138 -2.13 -15.19 39.65
N LYS A 139 -1.14 -15.40 40.53
CA LYS A 139 0.30 -15.30 40.22
C LYS A 139 0.70 -16.32 39.14
N ALA A 140 0.20 -17.56 39.23
CA ALA A 140 0.48 -18.59 38.24
C ALA A 140 -0.13 -18.24 36.87
N ARG A 141 -1.33 -17.64 36.85
CA ARG A 141 -1.99 -17.17 35.63
C ARG A 141 -1.22 -16.05 34.96
N ALA A 142 -0.80 -15.05 35.75
CA ALA A 142 -0.06 -13.90 35.25
C ALA A 142 1.30 -14.30 34.65
N MET A 143 1.91 -15.36 35.15
CA MET A 143 3.15 -15.91 34.57
C MET A 143 2.85 -16.72 33.30
N ALA A 144 1.92 -17.67 33.31
CA ALA A 144 1.75 -18.61 32.20
C ALA A 144 1.07 -18.01 30.95
N VAL A 145 0.05 -17.17 31.13
CA VAL A 145 -0.77 -16.63 30.02
C VAL A 145 0.05 -15.83 28.99
N PRO A 146 0.94 -14.88 29.35
CA PRO A 146 1.69 -14.14 28.35
C PRO A 146 2.67 -15.00 27.56
N PHE A 147 3.31 -16.01 28.18
CA PHE A 147 4.20 -16.93 27.47
C PHE A 147 3.43 -17.81 26.48
N LEU A 148 2.28 -18.36 26.88
CA LEU A 148 1.45 -19.19 26.01
C LEU A 148 0.77 -18.35 24.92
N PHE A 149 0.36 -17.12 25.22
CA PHE A 149 -0.11 -16.18 24.20
C PHE A 149 0.98 -15.93 23.16
N TYR A 150 2.20 -15.60 23.59
CA TYR A 150 3.31 -15.36 22.67
C TYR A 150 3.64 -16.58 21.82
N ALA A 151 3.73 -17.77 22.42
CA ALA A 151 3.92 -19.03 21.69
C ALA A 151 2.79 -19.26 20.66
N GLY A 152 1.54 -18.98 21.06
CA GLY A 152 0.38 -19.02 20.19
C GLY A 152 0.47 -18.07 19.01
N THR A 153 1.01 -16.84 19.18
CA THR A 153 1.18 -15.92 18.04
C THR A 153 2.19 -16.43 17.01
N PHE A 154 3.23 -17.16 17.44
CA PHE A 154 4.19 -17.77 16.52
C PHE A 154 3.57 -18.91 15.73
N ALA A 155 2.88 -19.83 16.41
CA ALA A 155 2.14 -20.91 15.75
C ALA A 155 1.04 -20.36 14.82
N GLY A 156 0.35 -19.31 15.26
CA GLY A 156 -0.67 -18.61 14.49
C GLY A 156 -0.15 -17.99 13.20
N ARG A 157 1.06 -17.43 13.19
CA ARG A 157 1.71 -16.95 11.94
C ARG A 157 1.91 -18.07 10.94
N VAL A 158 2.48 -19.20 11.37
CA VAL A 158 2.73 -20.36 10.51
C VAL A 158 1.42 -20.89 9.93
N VAL A 159 0.39 -21.07 10.77
CA VAL A 159 -0.94 -21.50 10.33
C VAL A 159 -1.55 -20.48 9.37
N GLY A 160 -1.42 -19.20 9.67
CA GLY A 160 -1.94 -18.11 8.83
C GLY A 160 -1.30 -18.08 7.45
N ASP A 161 0.00 -18.33 7.36
CA ASP A 161 0.73 -18.38 6.09
C ASP A 161 0.34 -19.60 5.25
N ILE A 162 0.03 -20.73 5.90
CA ILE A 162 -0.50 -21.93 5.24
C ILE A 162 -1.93 -21.67 4.73
N VAL A 163 -2.83 -21.20 5.59
CA VAL A 163 -4.25 -21.00 5.26
C VAL A 163 -4.44 -19.89 4.23
N SER A 164 -3.66 -18.82 4.30
CA SER A 164 -3.73 -17.71 3.34
C SER A 164 -3.01 -18.02 2.03
N GLY A 165 -2.34 -19.17 1.92
CA GLY A 165 -1.56 -19.55 0.75
C GLY A 165 -0.31 -18.72 0.52
N LYS A 166 0.18 -18.01 1.55
CA LYS A 166 1.42 -17.20 1.45
C LYS A 166 2.65 -18.07 1.24
N ASN A 167 2.62 -19.33 1.71
CA ASN A 167 3.72 -20.27 1.52
C ASN A 167 3.94 -20.67 0.04
N SER A 168 2.92 -20.51 -0.81
CA SER A 168 2.98 -20.82 -2.25
C SER A 168 3.11 -19.58 -3.14
N GLU A 169 3.35 -18.39 -2.56
CA GLU A 169 3.54 -17.18 -3.34
C GLU A 169 4.89 -17.16 -4.06
N PHE A 170 4.87 -16.73 -5.32
CA PHE A 170 6.11 -16.41 -6.02
C PHE A 170 6.73 -15.17 -5.38
N ALA A 171 8.06 -15.17 -5.24
CA ALA A 171 8.80 -14.05 -4.65
C ALA A 171 8.53 -12.71 -5.36
N ARG A 172 8.22 -12.75 -6.67
CA ARG A 172 7.79 -11.59 -7.45
C ARG A 172 6.52 -10.96 -6.89
N ASP A 173 5.51 -11.76 -6.56
CA ASP A 173 4.19 -11.26 -6.13
C ASP A 173 4.27 -10.70 -4.72
N THR A 174 5.02 -11.38 -3.85
CA THR A 174 5.33 -10.89 -2.50
C THR A 174 6.11 -9.57 -2.57
N PHE A 175 7.06 -9.43 -3.50
CA PHE A 175 7.78 -8.19 -3.71
C PHE A 175 6.84 -7.06 -4.16
N LEU A 176 5.99 -7.31 -5.15
CA LEU A 176 4.99 -6.35 -5.64
C LEU A 176 4.04 -5.88 -4.52
N GLY A 177 3.64 -6.79 -3.63
CA GLY A 177 2.82 -6.49 -2.46
C GLY A 177 3.54 -5.70 -1.37
N SER A 178 4.87 -5.68 -1.36
CA SER A 178 5.69 -4.97 -0.36
C SER A 178 6.10 -3.55 -0.78
N LEU A 179 5.87 -3.19 -2.06
CA LEU A 179 6.32 -1.93 -2.64
C LEU A 179 5.66 -0.71 -1.94
N PRO A 180 6.46 0.28 -1.49
CA PRO A 180 5.95 1.44 -0.78
C PRO A 180 5.01 2.26 -1.67
N ALA A 181 3.96 2.83 -1.09
CA ALA A 181 3.03 3.70 -1.83
C ALA A 181 3.60 5.10 -2.08
N LYS A 182 4.57 5.52 -1.27
CA LYS A 182 5.16 6.87 -1.25
C LYS A 182 6.67 6.75 -1.23
N ILE A 183 7.37 7.59 -1.98
CA ILE A 183 8.83 7.61 -2.09
C ILE A 183 9.31 9.05 -1.99
N TYR A 184 10.54 9.24 -1.49
CA TYR A 184 11.18 10.55 -1.50
C TYR A 184 11.64 10.90 -2.92
N TYR A 185 11.31 12.10 -3.38
CA TYR A 185 11.75 12.60 -4.68
C TYR A 185 13.26 12.75 -4.70
N ALA A 186 13.92 12.01 -5.59
CA ALA A 186 15.33 12.21 -5.90
C ALA A 186 15.40 12.98 -7.23
N PRO A 187 15.85 14.25 -7.24
CA PRO A 187 16.09 14.95 -8.49
C PRO A 187 17.18 14.22 -9.28
N LYS A 188 17.01 14.14 -10.60
CA LYS A 188 18.07 13.62 -11.48
C LYS A 188 19.32 14.46 -11.26
N LYS A 189 20.43 13.81 -10.91
CA LYS A 189 21.72 14.48 -10.84
C LYS A 189 22.19 14.67 -12.28
N ASP A 190 22.21 15.90 -12.74
CA ASP A 190 22.81 16.27 -14.03
C ASP A 190 24.34 16.16 -13.86
N ASP A 191 24.89 14.97 -14.10
CA ASP A 191 26.34 14.75 -14.30
C ASP A 191 26.74 15.02 -15.76
#